data_AF-A0A534X6L0-F1
#
_entry.id   AF-A0A534X6L0-F1
#
_cell.length_a   1.000
_cell.length_b   1.000
_cell.length_c   1.000
_cell.angle_alpha   90.00
_cell.angle_beta   90.00
_cell.angle_gamma   90.00
#
_symmetry.space_group_name_H-M   'P 1'
#
loop_
_entity.id
_entity.type
_entity.pdbx_description
1 polymer ?
#
loop_
_entity_poly.entity_id
_entity_poly.type
_entity_poly.pdbx_seq_one_letter_code
_entity_poly.pdbx_strand_id
1 'polypeptide(L)'
;MASARRGPALTTFAILLGMVAVSNLLKPLQLGGARTGFVFFGQRTSGTANAILGPLFGIYLLVYAAGIWRLRRFALPMAYAYAAYVVVNLIAFTVRGEHEPGAGYVIFSVVYALVAVGVSSGTALLLTRRKAALA
;
A
#
# COMPACT_ATOMS: atom_id res chain seq x y z
N MET A 1 -3.04 19.93 26.52
CA MET A 1 -2.86 19.79 25.05
C MET A 1 -3.97 18.90 24.51
N ALA A 2 -4.82 19.40 23.61
CA ALA A 2 -5.88 18.58 23.03
C ALA A 2 -5.25 17.41 22.26
N SER A 3 -5.54 16.18 22.69
CA SER A 3 -5.04 14.97 22.03
C SER A 3 -5.55 14.96 20.58
N ALA A 4 -4.66 15.15 19.61
CA ALA A 4 -5.04 15.21 18.20
C ALA A 4 -5.72 13.90 17.78
N ARG A 5 -6.99 13.96 17.37
CA ARG A 5 -7.73 12.77 16.94
C ARG A 5 -7.52 12.50 15.46
N ARG A 6 -7.07 11.28 15.12
CA ARG A 6 -6.84 10.78 13.75
C ARG A 6 -8.07 10.85 12.84
N GLY A 7 -9.28 10.77 13.40
CA GLY A 7 -10.53 10.75 12.63
C GLY A 7 -10.78 9.40 11.94
N PRO A 8 -12.00 9.18 11.43
CA PRO A 8 -12.42 7.89 10.88
C PRO A 8 -11.65 7.52 9.60
N ALA A 9 -11.47 8.45 8.66
CA ALA A 9 -10.82 8.16 7.38
C ALA A 9 -9.37 7.65 7.54
N LEU A 10 -8.53 8.36 8.30
CA LEU A 10 -7.16 7.91 8.56
C LEU A 10 -7.11 6.62 9.39
N THR A 11 -8.14 6.33 10.20
CA THR A 11 -8.27 5.03 10.87
C THR A 11 -8.51 3.92 9.87
N THR A 12 -9.49 4.09 8.98
CA THR A 12 -9.78 3.14 7.90
C THR A 12 -8.54 2.91 7.04
N PHE A 13 -7.85 3.97 6.62
CA PHE A 13 -6.64 3.85 5.80
C PHE A 13 -5.51 3.12 6.53
N ALA A 14 -5.28 3.40 7.81
CA ALA A 14 -4.29 2.67 8.60
C ALA A 14 -4.62 1.17 8.71
N ILE A 15 -5.89 0.81 8.85
CA ILE A 15 -6.33 -0.60 8.87
C ILE A 15 -6.12 -1.24 7.50
N LEU A 16 -6.57 -0.60 6.42
CA LEU A 16 -6.39 -1.11 5.05
C LEU A 16 -4.91 -1.32 4.73
N LEU A 17 -4.05 -0.33 5.03
CA LEU A 17 -2.61 -0.44 4.84
C LEU A 17 -2.00 -1.53 5.72
N GLY A 18 -2.46 -1.67 6.97
CA GLY A 18 -2.05 -2.75 7.87
C GLY A 18 -2.42 -4.13 7.33
N MET A 19 -3.61 -4.30 6.75
CA MET A 19 -4.00 -5.57 6.11
C MET A 19 -3.15 -5.88 4.88
N VAL A 20 -2.86 -4.87 4.04
CA VAL A 20 -1.92 -5.04 2.90
C VAL A 20 -0.53 -5.40 3.41
N ALA A 21 -0.09 -4.80 4.53
CA ALA A 21 1.18 -5.09 5.15
C ALA A 21 1.29 -6.56 5.58
N VAL A 22 0.27 -7.07 6.27
CA VAL A 22 0.19 -8.49 6.66
C VAL A 22 0.16 -9.40 5.43
N SER A 23 -0.63 -9.07 4.41
CA SER A 23 -0.65 -9.82 3.15
C SER A 23 0.75 -9.90 2.50
N ASN A 24 1.52 -8.80 2.56
CA ASN A 24 2.89 -8.73 2.05
C ASN A 24 3.90 -9.53 2.89
N LEU A 25 3.75 -9.55 4.22
CA LEU A 25 4.56 -10.40 5.10
C LEU A 25 4.36 -11.89 4.83
N LEU A 26 3.15 -12.28 4.43
CA LEU A 26 2.79 -13.67 4.14
C LEU A 26 3.14 -14.11 2.72
N LYS A 27 3.74 -13.23 1.89
CA LYS A 27 4.17 -13.57 0.52
C LYS A 27 5.11 -14.80 0.43
N PRO A 28 6.03 -15.05 1.37
CA PRO A 28 6.87 -16.26 1.33
C PRO A 28 6.07 -17.56 1.39
N LEU A 29 4.87 -17.54 1.99
CA LEU A 29 4.03 -18.72 2.17
C LEU A 29 3.26 -19.12 0.90
N GLN A 30 3.20 -18.24 -0.11
CA GLN A 30 2.50 -18.47 -1.38
C GLN A 30 1.08 -19.05 -1.24
N LEU A 31 0.31 -18.59 -0.25
CA LEU A 31 -1.00 -19.17 0.10
C LEU A 31 -2.05 -19.14 -1.02
N GLY A 32 -1.85 -18.36 -2.09
CA GLY A 32 -2.69 -18.38 -3.30
C GLY A 32 -1.93 -18.72 -4.58
N GLY A 33 -0.79 -19.42 -4.47
CA GLY A 33 0.02 -19.90 -5.59
C GLY A 33 0.76 -18.81 -6.36
N ALA A 34 1.18 -19.13 -7.59
CA ALA A 34 2.04 -18.28 -8.43
C ALA A 34 1.46 -16.87 -8.73
N ARG A 35 0.13 -16.70 -8.60
CA ARG A 35 -0.55 -15.42 -8.77
C ARG A 35 -0.43 -14.49 -7.56
N THR A 36 0.14 -14.94 -6.44
CA THR A 36 0.21 -14.10 -5.23
C THR A 36 1.49 -13.32 -5.05
N GLY A 37 2.39 -13.33 -6.05
CA GLY A 37 3.64 -12.57 -5.99
C GLY A 37 3.45 -11.08 -5.66
N PHE A 38 4.38 -10.52 -4.89
CA PHE A 38 4.46 -9.08 -4.68
C PHE A 38 4.81 -8.41 -6.00
N VAL A 39 4.04 -7.39 -6.39
CA VAL A 39 4.29 -6.63 -7.62
C VAL A 39 5.23 -5.49 -7.30
N PHE A 40 6.45 -5.56 -7.83
CA PHE A 40 7.51 -4.59 -7.64
C PHE A 40 7.90 -3.96 -8.99
N PHE A 41 7.71 -2.65 -9.11
CA PHE A 41 7.84 -1.90 -10.36
C PHE A 41 7.17 -2.57 -11.56
N GLY A 42 5.94 -3.03 -11.33
CA GLY A 42 5.10 -3.65 -12.33
C GLY A 42 5.39 -5.11 -12.62
N GLN A 43 6.46 -5.69 -12.06
CA GLN A 43 6.77 -7.10 -12.27
C GLN A 43 6.26 -7.91 -11.08
N ARG A 44 5.55 -9.01 -11.35
CA ARG A 44 5.16 -9.96 -10.32
C ARG A 44 6.35 -10.82 -9.93
N THR A 45 6.77 -10.70 -8.68
CA THR A 45 7.93 -11.44 -8.17
C THR A 45 7.56 -12.87 -7.78
N SER A 46 8.53 -13.78 -7.86
CA SER A 46 8.41 -15.17 -7.42
C SER A 46 9.69 -15.64 -6.73
N GLY A 47 9.68 -16.83 -6.13
CA GLY A 47 10.84 -17.43 -5.47
C GLY A 47 11.49 -16.51 -4.41
N THR A 48 12.82 -16.43 -4.42
CA THR A 48 13.61 -15.65 -3.47
C THR A 48 13.27 -14.16 -3.50
N ALA A 49 13.05 -13.58 -4.69
CA ALA A 49 12.72 -12.16 -4.81
C ALA A 49 11.41 -11.83 -4.08
N ASN A 50 10.39 -12.66 -4.24
CA ASN A 50 9.12 -12.52 -3.53
C ASN A 50 9.25 -12.75 -2.02
N ALA A 51 10.08 -13.72 -1.62
CA ALA A 51 10.33 -14.04 -0.22
C ALA A 51 11.07 -12.92 0.54
N ILE A 52 11.76 -12.03 -0.18
CA ILE A 52 12.47 -10.88 0.40
C ILE A 52 11.66 -9.59 0.26
N LEU A 53 11.28 -9.24 -0.97
CA LEU A 53 10.63 -7.96 -1.28
C LEU A 53 9.25 -7.86 -0.64
N GLY A 54 8.48 -8.95 -0.62
CA GLY A 54 7.17 -9.00 0.04
C GLY A 54 7.27 -8.61 1.51
N PRO A 55 8.04 -9.34 2.33
CA PRO A 55 8.20 -8.99 3.74
C PRO A 55 8.80 -7.60 4.00
N LEU A 56 9.78 -7.15 3.21
CA LEU A 56 10.33 -5.79 3.35
C LEU A 56 9.25 -4.72 3.14
N PHE A 57 8.43 -4.86 2.09
CA PHE A 57 7.31 -3.94 1.86
C PHE A 57 6.22 -4.08 2.93
N GLY A 58 6.00 -5.29 3.45
CA GLY A 58 5.13 -5.55 4.60
C GLY A 58 5.58 -4.78 5.84
N ILE A 59 6.87 -4.84 6.19
CA ILE A 59 7.44 -4.11 7.31
C ILE A 59 7.31 -2.60 7.10
N TYR A 60 7.66 -2.10 5.90
CA TYR A 60 7.50 -0.69 5.54
C TYR A 60 6.05 -0.22 5.77
N LEU A 61 5.07 -1.00 5.29
CA LEU A 61 3.66 -0.68 5.44
C LEU A 61 3.15 -0.79 6.88
N LEU A 62 3.65 -1.73 7.68
CA LEU A 62 3.32 -1.80 9.10
C LEU A 62 3.83 -0.58 9.87
N VAL A 63 5.08 -0.17 9.62
CA VAL A 63 5.66 1.04 10.23
C VAL A 63 4.87 2.26 9.80
N TYR A 64 4.50 2.35 8.51
CA TYR A 64 3.69 3.44 7.99
C TYR A 64 2.30 3.47 8.63
N ALA A 65 1.60 2.33 8.71
CA ALA A 65 0.30 2.19 9.34
C ALA A 65 0.35 2.58 10.83
N ALA A 66 1.38 2.15 11.57
CA ALA A 66 1.61 2.54 12.95
C ALA A 66 1.89 4.04 13.09
N GLY A 67 2.62 4.62 12.13
CA GLY A 67 2.85 6.06 12.03
C GLY A 67 1.55 6.85 11.84
N ILE A 68 0.68 6.42 10.92
CA ILE A 68 -0.66 7.00 10.73
C ILE A 68 -1.49 6.83 12.01
N TRP A 69 -1.47 5.63 12.60
CA TRP A 69 -2.25 5.30 13.78
C TRP A 69 -1.93 6.24 14.95
N ARG A 70 -0.65 6.55 15.13
CA ARG A 70 -0.13 7.41 16.20
C ARG A 70 0.06 8.87 15.77
N LEU A 71 -0.38 9.24 14.56
CA LEU A 71 -0.18 10.57 13.97
C LEU A 71 1.27 11.07 14.07
N ARG A 72 2.24 10.21 13.75
CA ARG A 72 3.66 10.54 13.82
C ARG A 72 4.11 11.34 12.60
N ARG A 73 5.01 12.30 12.81
CA ARG A 73 5.52 13.18 11.75
C ARG A 73 6.25 12.44 10.64
N PHE A 74 6.91 11.32 10.94
CA PHE A 74 7.56 10.48 9.94
C PHE A 74 6.59 9.80 8.98
N ALA A 75 5.30 9.67 9.32
CA ALA A 75 4.31 9.06 8.43
C ALA A 75 4.06 9.92 7.18
N LEU A 76 4.30 11.23 7.26
CA LEU A 76 4.09 12.15 6.14
C LEU A 76 5.02 11.88 4.95
N PRO A 77 6.36 11.85 5.10
CA PRO A 77 7.25 11.50 3.98
C PRO A 77 7.00 10.07 3.46
N MET A 78 6.67 9.11 4.34
CA MET A 78 6.30 7.75 3.93
C MET A 78 5.02 7.74 3.07
N ALA A 79 4.06 8.62 3.37
CA ALA A 79 2.83 8.74 2.61
C ALA A 79 3.08 9.17 1.16
N TYR A 80 3.93 10.18 0.97
CA TYR A 80 4.30 10.63 -0.36
C TYR A 80 5.07 9.56 -1.12
N ALA A 81 6.07 8.94 -0.48
CA ALA A 81 6.86 7.87 -1.09
C ALA A 81 5.98 6.69 -1.53
N TYR A 82 5.05 6.27 -0.66
CA TYR A 82 4.16 5.15 -0.96
C TYR A 82 3.13 5.49 -2.04
N ALA A 83 2.52 6.68 -1.99
CA ALA A 83 1.57 7.11 -3.01
C ALA A 83 2.24 7.21 -4.40
N ALA A 84 3.46 7.77 -4.47
CA ALA A 84 4.23 7.81 -5.71
C ALA A 84 4.57 6.39 -6.20
N TYR A 85 5.04 5.52 -5.30
CA TYR A 85 5.32 4.12 -5.63
C TYR A 85 4.10 3.41 -6.20
N VAL A 86 2.92 3.53 -5.57
CA VAL A 86 1.69 2.86 -6.04
C VAL A 86 1.35 3.28 -7.47
N VAL A 87 1.42 4.58 -7.79
CA VAL A 87 1.15 5.09 -9.14
C VAL A 87 2.16 4.54 -10.14
N VAL A 88 3.46 4.65 -9.85
CA VAL A 88 4.52 4.14 -10.72
C VAL A 88 4.40 2.63 -10.93
N ASN A 89 4.13 1.89 -9.86
CA ASN A 89 4.00 0.44 -9.88
C ASN A 89 2.81 0.00 -10.73
N LEU A 90 1.65 0.68 -10.62
CA LEU A 90 0.47 0.41 -11.44
C LEU A 90 0.70 0.72 -12.92
N ILE A 91 1.30 1.87 -13.24
CA ILE A 91 1.64 2.22 -14.63
C ILE A 91 2.59 1.17 -15.21
N ALA A 92 3.64 0.82 -14.47
CA ALA A 92 4.60 -0.19 -14.92
C ALA A 92 3.95 -1.57 -15.09
N PHE A 93 3.07 -1.98 -14.18
CA PHE A 93 2.32 -3.23 -14.28
C PHE A 93 1.48 -3.26 -15.57
N THR A 94 0.84 -2.13 -15.86
CA THR A 94 0.01 -2.00 -17.05
C THR A 94 0.81 -2.04 -18.34
N VAL A 95 1.92 -1.31 -18.41
CA VAL A 95 2.81 -1.28 -19.58
C VAL A 95 3.48 -2.64 -19.83
N ARG A 96 3.81 -3.38 -18.78
CA ARG A 96 4.44 -4.71 -18.89
C ARG A 96 3.49 -5.82 -19.33
N GLY A 97 2.18 -5.57 -19.35
CA GLY A 97 1.20 -6.55 -19.78
C GLY A 97 1.04 -7.74 -18.83
N GLU A 98 1.32 -7.55 -17.53
CA GLU A 98 1.21 -8.59 -16.48
C GLU A 98 -0.25 -8.92 -16.08
N HIS A 99 -1.18 -8.52 -16.93
CA HIS A 99 -2.62 -8.71 -16.78
C HIS A 99 -3.05 -10.11 -17.24
N GLU A 100 -4.09 -10.65 -16.61
CA GLU A 100 -4.76 -11.84 -17.13
C GLU A 100 -5.92 -11.44 -18.05
N PRO A 101 -6.17 -12.18 -19.14
CA PRO A 101 -7.33 -11.94 -19.99
C PRO A 101 -8.63 -12.24 -19.25
N GLY A 102 -9.67 -11.43 -19.51
CA GLY A 102 -11.03 -11.66 -19.05
C GLY A 102 -11.68 -10.46 -18.35
N ALA A 103 -12.99 -10.29 -18.55
CA ALA A 103 -13.75 -9.16 -18.03
C ALA A 103 -13.69 -9.04 -16.50
N GLY A 104 -13.72 -10.17 -15.78
CA GLY A 104 -13.62 -10.19 -14.33
C GLY A 104 -12.28 -9.63 -13.82
N TYR A 105 -11.17 -9.93 -14.51
CA TYR A 105 -9.85 -9.41 -14.18
C TYR A 105 -9.76 -7.90 -14.43
N VAL A 106 -10.34 -7.41 -15.53
CA VAL A 106 -10.40 -5.97 -15.84
C VAL A 106 -11.17 -5.22 -14.75
N ILE A 107 -12.37 -5.71 -14.38
CA ILE A 107 -13.19 -5.09 -13.33
C ILE A 107 -12.41 -5.05 -12.01
N PHE A 108 -11.82 -6.18 -11.60
CA PHE A 108 -10.99 -6.24 -10.40
C PHE A 108 -9.83 -5.25 -10.45
N SER A 109 -9.13 -5.14 -11.58
CA SER A 109 -7.98 -4.26 -11.76
C SER A 109 -8.36 -2.78 -11.67
N VAL A 110 -9.49 -2.39 -12.25
CA VAL A 110 -10.01 -1.01 -12.15
C VAL A 110 -10.38 -0.68 -10.71
N VAL A 111 -11.14 -1.56 -10.04
CA VAL A 111 -11.53 -1.35 -8.63
C VAL A 111 -10.28 -1.30 -7.75
N TYR A 112 -9.34 -2.22 -7.96
CA TYR A 112 -8.07 -2.25 -7.25
C TYR A 112 -7.28 -0.94 -7.44
N ALA A 113 -7.16 -0.44 -8.68
CA ALA A 113 -6.44 0.79 -8.96
C ALA A 113 -7.08 2.01 -8.27
N LEU A 114 -8.40 2.13 -8.32
CA LEU A 114 -9.13 3.21 -7.65
C LEU A 114 -8.92 3.18 -6.13
N VAL A 115 -9.01 2.00 -5.51
CA VAL A 115 -8.78 1.84 -4.08
C VAL A 115 -7.31 2.10 -3.72
N ALA A 116 -6.37 1.54 -4.47
CA ALA A 116 -4.94 1.66 -4.19
C ALA A 116 -4.47 3.13 -4.29
N VAL A 117 -4.84 3.82 -5.38
CA VAL A 117 -4.51 5.24 -5.57
C VAL A 117 -5.27 6.10 -4.57
N GLY A 118 -6.57 5.86 -4.38
CA GLY A 118 -7.43 6.64 -3.48
C GLY A 118 -6.98 6.59 -2.03
N VAL A 119 -6.70 5.38 -1.51
CA VAL A 119 -6.21 5.21 -0.12
C VAL A 119 -4.82 5.82 0.04
N SER A 120 -3.90 5.59 -0.89
CA SER A 120 -2.51 6.06 -0.77
C SER A 120 -2.42 7.58 -0.86
N SER A 121 -2.99 8.17 -1.91
CA SER A 121 -2.99 9.62 -2.13
C SER A 121 -3.89 10.34 -1.10
N GLY A 122 -5.03 9.74 -0.75
CA GLY A 122 -5.92 10.27 0.29
C GLY A 122 -5.24 10.33 1.65
N THR A 123 -4.45 9.31 2.01
CA THR A 123 -3.67 9.33 3.26
C THR A 123 -2.63 10.45 3.24
N ALA A 124 -1.88 10.60 2.14
CA ALA A 124 -0.90 11.69 2.00
C ALA A 124 -1.56 13.07 2.16
N LEU A 125 -2.68 13.31 1.47
CA LEU A 125 -3.42 14.57 1.54
C LEU A 125 -3.96 14.85 2.95
N LEU A 126 -4.55 13.85 3.62
CA LEU A 126 -5.10 14.01 4.97
C LEU A 126 -4.01 14.24 6.02
N LEU A 127 -2.87 13.55 5.93
CA LEU A 127 -1.72 13.80 6.81
C LEU A 127 -1.13 15.19 6.55
N THR A 128 -1.06 15.64 5.30
CA THR A 128 -0.57 16.98 4.93
C THR A 128 -1.43 18.07 5.53
N ARG A 129 -2.76 17.95 5.40
CA ARG A 129 -3.72 18.88 6.01
C ARG A 129 -3.63 18.94 7.54
N ARG A 130 -3.07 17.90 8.16
CA ARG A 130 -2.92 17.77 9.61
C ARG A 130 -1.46 17.86 10.06
N LYS A 131 -0.54 18.35 9.22
CA LYS A 131 0.91 18.37 9.48
C LYS A 131 1.27 19.04 10.81
N ALA A 132 0.54 20.09 11.19
CA ALA A 132 0.73 20.81 12.46
C ALA A 132 0.35 19.96 13.70
N ALA A 133 -0.50 18.96 13.54
CA ALA A 133 -0.97 18.08 14.61
C ALA A 133 -0.17 16.76 14.69
N LEU A 134 0.88 16.60 13.88
CA LEU A 134 1.73 15.41 13.90
C LEU A 134 2.77 15.53 15.01
N ALA A 135 2.91 14.46 15.80
CA ALA A 135 3.85 14.35 16.92
C ALA A 135 5.22 13.82 16.51
#